data_AF-A0A257RWN4-F1
#
_entry.id   AF-A0A257RWN4-F1
#
_cell.length_a   1.000
_cell.length_b   1.000
_cell.length_c   1.000
_cell.angle_alpha   90.00
_cell.angle_beta   90.00
_cell.angle_gamma   90.00
#
_symmetry.space_group_name_H-M   'P 1'
#
loop_
_entity.id
_entity.type
_entity.pdbx_description
1 polymer ?
#
loop_
_entity_poly.entity_id
_entity_poly.type
_entity_poly.pdbx_seq_one_letter_code
_entity_poly.pdbx_strand_id
1 'polypeptide(L)'
;MPSLYEVTREELSELLGDEPRYRVEQVWHGLWTTNESIESISTIPKSLRASLAERFPNSLRVIEEVASDHGATRKWVLELHDGSTIETVLMLYDDRATVCISSQAGCAMGCTFCATGQAGFSRQLSVGEVVEQVLFAARHAAPRRLSNVVFMGMGEPLANYPVTVEVLRRLQSYRAMSARHLTVSTVGVAPAIERLAREGLPVTLAVSLHAANDETRSELVPLNRRYPLARLREACAYWSATTKRRLSFEWALIDQVNDTARASDELADYALGLGAHVNLIPLNPTPGYLVRGSSPERVRGFRDALVERGVNVTVRQTRGRSIAAACGQLAQVANAKRTAVRVRTR
;
A
#
# COMPACT_ATOMS: atom_id res chain seq x y z
N MET A 1 3.81 21.06 6.02
CA MET A 1 3.56 22.07 4.96
C MET A 1 2.95 21.36 3.76
N PRO A 2 1.97 21.93 3.05
CA PRO A 2 1.37 21.26 1.90
C PRO A 2 2.35 21.24 0.74
N SER A 3 2.53 20.08 0.09
CA SER A 3 3.16 20.06 -1.24
C SER A 3 2.16 20.49 -2.31
N LEU A 4 2.66 20.80 -3.49
CA LEU A 4 1.82 21.19 -4.64
C LEU A 4 0.94 20.03 -5.14
N TYR A 5 1.15 18.82 -4.63
CA TYR A 5 0.28 17.67 -4.87
C TYR A 5 -0.96 17.65 -3.95
N GLU A 6 -1.03 18.52 -2.94
CA GLU A 6 -2.21 18.73 -2.10
C GLU A 6 -3.28 19.54 -2.86
N VAL A 7 -2.87 20.47 -3.73
CA VAL A 7 -3.78 21.39 -4.42
C VAL A 7 -4.44 20.74 -5.64
N THR A 8 -5.70 21.10 -5.86
CA THR A 8 -6.47 20.82 -7.08
C THR A 8 -6.05 21.76 -8.22
N ARG A 9 -6.54 21.49 -9.43
CA ARG A 9 -6.23 22.34 -10.59
C ARG A 9 -6.90 23.71 -10.46
N GLU A 10 -8.09 23.74 -9.90
CA GLU A 10 -8.87 24.92 -9.62
C GLU A 10 -8.14 25.80 -8.58
N GLU A 11 -7.70 25.21 -7.47
CA GLU A 11 -6.87 25.90 -6.47
C GLU A 11 -5.54 26.38 -7.06
N LEU A 12 -4.89 25.59 -7.92
CA LEU A 12 -3.68 26.05 -8.64
C LEU A 12 -3.98 27.26 -9.52
N SER A 13 -5.14 27.31 -10.17
CA SER A 13 -5.55 28.46 -10.99
C SER A 13 -5.77 29.71 -10.15
N GLU A 14 -6.32 29.58 -8.94
CA GLU A 14 -6.47 30.70 -8.00
C GLU A 14 -5.10 31.18 -7.47
N LEU A 15 -4.22 30.23 -7.13
CA LEU A 15 -2.86 30.51 -6.65
C LEU A 15 -1.97 31.22 -7.69
N LEU A 16 -2.27 31.02 -8.97
CA LEU A 16 -1.59 31.63 -10.11
C LEU A 16 -2.41 32.77 -10.76
N GLY A 17 -3.36 33.37 -10.04
CA GLY A 17 -4.24 34.41 -10.58
C GLY A 17 -3.54 35.63 -11.19
N ASP A 18 -2.33 35.95 -10.70
CA ASP A 18 -1.49 37.06 -11.22
C ASP A 18 -0.62 36.65 -12.42
N GLU A 19 -0.59 35.37 -12.76
CA GLU A 19 0.17 34.82 -13.88
C GLU A 19 -0.75 34.59 -15.10
N PRO A 20 -0.22 34.59 -16.35
CA PRO A 20 -1.01 34.25 -17.52
C PRO A 20 -1.66 32.86 -17.38
N ARG A 21 -2.93 32.71 -17.78
CA ARG A 21 -3.72 31.47 -17.59
C ARG A 21 -3.03 30.18 -18.07
N TYR A 22 -2.22 30.25 -19.14
CA TYR A 22 -1.49 29.09 -19.65
C TYR A 22 -0.41 28.55 -18.69
N ARG A 23 -0.01 29.33 -17.66
CA ARG A 23 0.94 28.90 -16.63
C ARG A 23 0.38 27.76 -15.78
N VAL A 24 -0.93 27.76 -15.54
CA VAL A 24 -1.63 26.66 -14.85
C VAL A 24 -1.40 25.35 -15.60
N GLU A 25 -1.59 25.36 -16.92
CA GLU A 25 -1.36 24.16 -17.75
C GLU A 25 0.09 23.71 -17.75
N GLN A 26 1.04 24.65 -17.80
CA GLN A 26 2.46 24.31 -17.79
C GLN A 26 2.89 23.66 -16.47
N VAL A 27 2.46 24.23 -15.33
CA VAL A 27 2.73 23.65 -14.02
C VAL A 27 2.05 22.29 -13.88
N TRP A 28 0.76 22.21 -14.24
CA TRP A 28 -0.02 20.99 -14.12
C TRP A 28 0.53 19.86 -14.98
N HIS A 29 0.89 20.16 -16.23
CA HIS A 29 1.53 19.21 -17.15
C HIS A 29 2.87 18.72 -16.60
N GLY A 30 3.71 19.64 -16.12
CA GLY A 30 4.99 19.32 -15.49
C GLY A 30 4.85 18.30 -14.35
N LEU A 31 3.93 18.56 -13.42
CA LEU A 31 3.73 17.72 -12.23
C LEU A 31 3.08 16.37 -12.56
N TRP A 32 1.99 16.37 -13.30
CA TRP A 32 1.11 15.19 -13.43
C TRP A 32 1.35 14.35 -14.69
N THR A 33 1.90 14.97 -15.75
CA THR A 33 2.14 14.29 -17.03
C THR A 33 3.60 13.87 -17.17
N THR A 34 4.53 14.82 -17.05
CA THR A 34 5.97 14.57 -17.22
C THR A 34 6.66 14.16 -15.91
N ASN A 35 5.97 14.30 -14.77
CA ASN A 35 6.44 13.94 -13.42
C ASN A 35 7.60 14.79 -12.92
N GLU A 36 7.82 15.97 -13.47
CA GLU A 36 8.92 16.86 -13.10
C GLU A 36 8.79 17.36 -11.65
N SER A 37 9.93 17.65 -11.03
CA SER A 37 9.93 18.50 -9.83
C SER A 37 9.68 19.96 -10.24
N ILE A 38 9.12 20.77 -9.36
CA ILE A 38 8.80 22.19 -9.64
C ILE A 38 10.01 22.93 -10.21
N GLU A 39 11.19 22.68 -9.65
CA GLU A 39 12.45 23.31 -10.03
C GLU A 39 12.89 22.94 -11.46
N SER A 40 12.42 21.80 -11.97
CA SER A 40 12.79 21.25 -13.26
C SER A 40 11.87 21.66 -14.41
N ILE A 41 10.68 22.22 -14.11
CA ILE A 41 9.68 22.66 -15.11
C ILE A 41 10.20 23.87 -15.91
N SER A 42 10.94 23.58 -16.99
CA SER A 42 11.64 24.60 -17.78
C SER A 42 10.70 25.52 -18.58
N THR A 43 9.44 25.12 -18.75
CA THR A 43 8.41 25.90 -19.46
C THR A 43 7.93 27.13 -18.67
N ILE A 44 8.22 27.21 -17.36
CA ILE A 44 7.87 28.35 -16.50
C ILE A 44 9.10 29.18 -16.07
N PRO A 45 8.93 30.50 -15.80
CA PRO A 45 10.04 31.39 -15.45
C PRO A 45 10.74 30.95 -14.16
N LYS A 46 12.02 31.29 -14.04
CA LYS A 46 12.82 30.98 -12.82
C LYS A 46 12.19 31.58 -11.55
N SER A 47 11.63 32.79 -11.64
CA SER A 47 10.93 33.45 -10.52
C SER A 47 9.72 32.65 -10.04
N LEU A 48 8.89 32.18 -10.97
CA LEU A 48 7.71 31.39 -10.65
C LEU A 48 8.08 30.03 -10.05
N ARG A 49 9.12 29.35 -10.58
CA ARG A 49 9.65 28.12 -9.98
C ARG A 49 10.10 28.33 -8.54
N ALA A 50 10.87 29.38 -8.29
CA ALA A 50 11.36 29.69 -6.94
C ALA A 50 10.20 29.98 -5.98
N SER A 51 9.24 30.80 -6.38
CA SER A 51 8.06 31.13 -5.56
C SER A 51 7.22 29.88 -5.23
N LEU A 52 6.98 29.02 -6.22
CA LEU A 52 6.22 27.77 -5.99
C LEU A 52 7.00 26.79 -5.10
N ALA A 53 8.30 26.63 -5.30
CA ALA A 53 9.13 25.73 -4.49
C ALA A 53 9.24 26.19 -3.03
N GLU A 54 9.28 27.50 -2.78
CA GLU A 54 9.28 28.07 -1.43
C GLU A 54 7.93 27.86 -0.72
N ARG A 55 6.82 28.11 -1.42
CA ARG A 55 5.46 27.98 -0.86
C ARG A 55 5.04 26.53 -0.66
N PHE A 56 5.49 25.64 -1.56
CA PHE A 56 5.08 24.24 -1.64
C PHE A 56 6.31 23.33 -1.76
N PRO A 57 7.14 23.21 -0.72
CA PRO A 57 8.28 22.33 -0.74
C PRO A 57 7.84 20.87 -0.92
N ASN A 58 8.76 20.05 -1.44
CA ASN A 58 8.55 18.59 -1.51
C ASN A 58 8.25 18.04 -0.11
N SER A 59 7.21 17.21 0.00
CA SER A 59 6.85 16.56 1.26
C SER A 59 7.80 15.41 1.61
N LEU A 60 8.55 14.90 0.62
CA LEU A 60 9.37 13.71 0.75
C LEU A 60 10.86 14.06 0.64
N ARG A 61 11.61 13.79 1.71
CA ARG A 61 13.08 13.86 1.69
C ARG A 61 13.66 12.45 1.75
N VAL A 62 14.40 12.04 0.74
CA VAL A 62 15.08 10.73 0.75
C VAL A 62 16.18 10.76 1.80
N ILE A 63 16.09 9.86 2.79
CA ILE A 63 17.13 9.69 3.82
C ILE A 63 17.91 8.38 3.63
N GLU A 64 17.32 7.40 2.98
CA GLU A 64 17.98 6.14 2.61
C GLU A 64 17.39 5.61 1.30
N GLU A 65 18.24 5.09 0.42
CA GLU A 65 17.84 4.31 -0.76
C GLU A 65 18.54 2.96 -0.73
N VAL A 66 17.78 1.90 -0.96
CA VAL A 66 18.31 0.55 -1.08
C VAL A 66 17.75 -0.10 -2.34
N ALA A 67 18.62 -0.71 -3.15
CA ALA A 67 18.25 -1.35 -4.40
C ALA A 67 18.62 -2.85 -4.39
N SER A 68 17.81 -3.66 -5.07
CA SER A 68 18.00 -5.09 -5.25
C SER A 68 17.53 -5.52 -6.64
N ASP A 69 17.66 -6.80 -6.96
CA ASP A 69 17.21 -7.38 -8.24
C ASP A 69 17.83 -6.63 -9.43
N HIS A 70 19.15 -6.35 -9.36
CA HIS A 70 19.87 -5.54 -10.35
C HIS A 70 19.27 -4.13 -10.58
N GLY A 71 18.70 -3.54 -9.52
CA GLY A 71 18.05 -2.23 -9.56
C GLY A 71 16.57 -2.27 -9.96
N ALA A 72 16.02 -3.45 -10.26
CA ALA A 72 14.61 -3.61 -10.60
C ALA A 72 13.68 -3.45 -9.38
N THR A 73 14.19 -3.58 -8.16
CA THR A 73 13.43 -3.27 -6.94
C THR A 73 14.20 -2.23 -6.14
N ARG A 74 13.58 -1.07 -5.92
CA ARG A 74 14.13 0.04 -5.14
C ARG A 74 13.21 0.37 -3.97
N LYS A 75 13.81 0.55 -2.80
CA LYS A 75 13.14 0.99 -1.59
C LYS A 75 13.74 2.32 -1.18
N TRP A 76 12.89 3.27 -0.82
CA TRP A 76 13.30 4.51 -0.19
C TRP A 76 12.72 4.60 1.21
N VAL A 77 13.55 5.04 2.16
CA VAL A 77 13.08 5.62 3.41
C VAL A 77 12.99 7.12 3.18
N LEU A 78 11.80 7.66 3.39
CA LEU A 78 11.43 9.04 3.12
C LEU A 78 11.09 9.70 4.45
N GLU A 79 11.75 10.80 4.77
CA GLU A 79 11.40 11.67 5.89
C GLU A 79 10.38 12.71 5.44
N LEU A 80 9.37 12.90 6.29
CA LEU A 80 8.29 13.86 6.12
C LEU A 80 8.62 15.16 6.86
N HIS A 81 7.84 16.21 6.60
CA HIS A 81 8.07 17.56 7.15
C HIS A 81 8.09 17.65 8.69
N ASP A 82 7.47 16.69 9.38
CA ASP A 82 7.41 16.60 10.85
C ASP A 82 8.48 15.67 11.43
N GLY A 83 9.41 15.17 10.60
CA GLY A 83 10.46 14.22 10.99
C GLY A 83 9.99 12.76 11.05
N SER A 84 8.70 12.48 10.88
CA SER A 84 8.21 11.10 10.73
C SER A 84 8.78 10.48 9.46
N THR A 85 9.19 9.21 9.49
CA THR A 85 9.60 8.50 8.27
C THR A 85 8.57 7.49 7.76
N ILE A 86 8.56 7.28 6.44
CA ILE A 86 7.78 6.26 5.72
C ILE A 86 8.66 5.54 4.71
N GLU A 87 8.16 4.43 4.18
CA GLU A 87 8.84 3.68 3.12
C GLU A 87 8.00 3.63 1.84
N THR A 88 8.67 3.68 0.69
CA THR A 88 8.07 3.49 -0.65
C THR A 88 8.90 2.49 -1.43
N VAL A 89 8.26 1.58 -2.16
CA VAL A 89 8.95 0.54 -2.93
C VAL A 89 8.52 0.60 -4.39
N LEU A 90 9.46 0.82 -5.30
CA LEU A 90 9.27 0.67 -6.74
C LEU A 90 9.74 -0.72 -7.19
N MET A 91 8.90 -1.41 -7.96
CA MET A 91 9.18 -2.71 -8.56
C MET A 91 8.98 -2.63 -10.08
N LEU A 92 10.05 -2.89 -10.82
CA LEU A 92 10.08 -2.95 -12.28
C LEU A 92 10.01 -4.42 -12.73
N TYR A 93 8.87 -4.83 -13.27
CA TYR A 93 8.67 -6.12 -13.92
C TYR A 93 8.95 -6.01 -15.42
N ASP A 94 8.93 -7.12 -16.16
CA ASP A 94 9.17 -7.09 -17.60
C ASP A 94 8.08 -6.29 -18.33
N ASP A 95 6.82 -6.46 -17.90
CA ASP A 95 5.63 -5.90 -18.54
C ASP A 95 5.07 -4.63 -17.89
N ARG A 96 5.49 -4.29 -16.67
CA ARG A 96 4.92 -3.18 -15.89
C ARG A 96 5.86 -2.60 -14.85
N ALA A 97 5.54 -1.40 -14.37
CA ALA A 97 6.13 -0.83 -13.15
C ALA A 97 5.05 -0.65 -12.08
N THR A 98 5.33 -1.11 -10.87
CA THR A 98 4.42 -1.05 -9.71
C THR A 98 5.08 -0.29 -8.56
N VAL A 99 4.37 0.68 -7.98
CA VAL A 99 4.79 1.32 -6.73
C VAL A 99 3.93 0.85 -5.57
N CYS A 100 4.58 0.50 -4.47
CA CYS A 100 3.98 0.24 -3.18
C CYS A 100 4.11 1.50 -2.32
N ILE A 101 2.98 2.11 -1.98
CA ILE A 101 2.91 3.39 -1.26
C ILE A 101 2.37 3.22 0.16
N SER A 102 2.83 4.09 1.04
CA SER A 102 2.37 4.23 2.41
C SER A 102 1.18 5.18 2.50
N SER A 103 0.26 4.89 3.41
CA SER A 103 -0.95 5.67 3.71
C SER A 103 -0.91 6.35 5.09
N GLN A 104 -0.01 5.88 5.96
CA GLN A 104 0.21 6.38 7.32
C GLN A 104 1.71 6.33 7.65
N ALA A 105 2.15 7.18 8.57
CA ALA A 105 3.44 7.02 9.24
C ALA A 105 3.27 6.06 10.42
N GLY A 106 3.68 4.81 10.22
CA GLY A 106 3.38 3.69 11.13
C GLY A 106 2.01 3.07 10.86
N CYS A 107 1.50 2.24 11.77
CA CYS A 107 0.17 1.63 11.63
C CYS A 107 -0.42 1.25 12.99
N ALA A 108 -1.66 1.67 13.28
CA ALA A 108 -2.33 1.39 14.54
C ALA A 108 -2.99 -0.01 14.61
N MET A 109 -2.96 -0.79 13.52
CA MET A 109 -3.68 -2.07 13.45
C MET A 109 -3.01 -3.20 14.25
N GLY A 110 -1.74 -3.05 14.62
CA GLY A 110 -1.05 -3.98 15.52
C GLY A 110 -0.93 -5.42 15.02
N CYS A 111 -0.92 -5.65 13.70
CA CYS A 111 -0.76 -7.00 13.14
C CYS A 111 0.58 -7.59 13.62
N THR A 112 0.54 -8.75 14.26
CA THR A 112 1.68 -9.27 15.04
C THR A 112 2.83 -9.77 14.17
N PHE A 113 2.56 -10.07 12.90
CA PHE A 113 3.55 -10.46 11.89
C PHE A 113 4.07 -9.27 11.05
N CYS A 114 3.56 -8.05 11.28
CA CYS A 114 3.90 -6.86 10.50
C CYS A 114 4.80 -5.91 11.29
N ALA A 115 5.95 -5.58 10.74
CA ALA A 115 6.91 -4.70 11.39
C ALA A 115 6.36 -3.28 11.61
N THR A 116 5.62 -2.74 10.63
CA THR A 116 4.96 -1.45 10.75
C THR A 116 3.92 -1.42 11.88
N GLY A 117 3.18 -2.52 12.07
CA GLY A 117 2.17 -2.62 13.14
C GLY A 117 2.80 -2.60 14.54
N GLN A 118 4.04 -3.07 14.67
CA GLN A 118 4.78 -3.05 15.94
C GLN A 118 5.59 -1.78 16.15
N ALA A 119 5.97 -1.08 15.07
CA ALA A 119 6.60 0.24 15.15
C ALA A 119 5.66 1.33 15.72
N GLY A 120 4.38 1.01 15.88
CA GLY A 120 3.36 1.94 16.38
C GLY A 120 2.80 2.85 15.29
N PHE A 121 1.98 3.80 15.72
CA PHE A 121 1.34 4.78 14.85
C PHE A 121 1.79 6.19 15.25
N SER A 122 2.26 6.97 14.27
CA SER A 122 2.56 8.38 14.45
C SER A 122 1.38 9.23 13.99
N ARG A 123 1.08 9.22 12.69
CA ARG A 123 -0.02 10.02 12.10
C ARG A 123 -0.50 9.50 10.76
N GLN A 124 -1.62 10.09 10.32
CA GLN A 124 -2.10 9.98 8.94
C GLN A 124 -1.21 10.77 7.98
N LEU A 125 -1.07 10.29 6.75
CA LEU A 125 -0.48 11.08 5.66
C LEU A 125 -1.54 11.96 4.99
N SER A 126 -1.11 13.10 4.43
CA SER A 126 -1.95 13.98 3.60
C SER A 126 -2.11 13.46 2.17
N VAL A 127 -2.98 14.09 1.37
CA VAL A 127 -3.13 13.73 -0.05
C VAL A 127 -1.83 13.97 -0.81
N GLY A 128 -1.20 15.12 -0.58
CA GLY A 128 0.07 15.49 -1.19
C GLY A 128 1.19 14.49 -0.85
N GLU A 129 1.31 14.08 0.41
CA GLU A 129 2.33 13.09 0.84
C GLU A 129 2.14 11.72 0.17
N VAL A 130 0.90 11.27 -0.02
CA VAL A 130 0.61 9.99 -0.67
C VAL A 130 0.81 10.07 -2.19
N VAL A 131 0.31 11.14 -2.81
CA VAL A 131 0.47 11.39 -4.25
C VAL A 131 1.95 11.53 -4.61
N GLU A 132 2.71 12.29 -3.84
CA GLU A 132 4.12 12.58 -4.12
C GLU A 132 4.97 11.30 -4.16
N GLN A 133 4.63 10.26 -3.38
CA GLN A 133 5.30 8.95 -3.45
C GLN A 133 5.14 8.33 -4.84
N VAL A 134 3.96 8.48 -5.46
CA VAL A 134 3.66 7.95 -6.79
C VAL A 134 4.43 8.71 -7.87
N LEU A 135 4.46 10.05 -7.83
CA LEU A 135 5.17 10.85 -8.83
C LEU A 135 6.69 10.70 -8.67
N PHE A 136 7.17 10.64 -7.43
CA PHE A 136 8.56 10.33 -7.11
C PHE A 136 8.97 8.98 -7.70
N ALA A 137 8.18 7.92 -7.47
CA ALA A 137 8.45 6.61 -8.05
C ALA A 137 8.33 6.60 -9.58
N ALA A 138 7.42 7.40 -10.16
CA ALA A 138 7.27 7.50 -11.62
C ALA A 138 8.50 8.11 -12.29
N ARG A 139 9.13 9.13 -11.67
CA ARG A 139 10.43 9.67 -12.13
C ARG A 139 11.50 8.58 -12.15
N HIS A 140 11.58 7.77 -11.09
CA HIS A 140 12.58 6.70 -10.96
C HIS A 140 12.28 5.48 -11.85
N ALA A 141 11.04 5.31 -12.30
CA ALA A 141 10.66 4.26 -13.22
C ALA A 141 11.03 4.59 -14.68
N ALA A 142 11.22 5.87 -15.03
CA ALA A 142 11.50 6.30 -16.39
C ALA A 142 12.74 5.58 -16.98
N PRO A 143 12.70 5.17 -18.26
CA PRO A 143 11.66 5.45 -19.26
C PRO A 143 10.42 4.53 -19.16
N ARG A 144 10.35 3.60 -18.21
CA ARG A 144 9.17 2.77 -18.02
C ARG A 144 8.02 3.59 -17.44
N ARG A 145 6.83 3.47 -18.02
CA ARG A 145 5.62 4.08 -17.45
C ARG A 145 5.23 3.36 -16.17
N LEU A 146 5.11 4.11 -15.07
CA LEU A 146 4.49 3.62 -13.84
C LEU A 146 3.01 3.34 -14.10
N SER A 147 2.60 2.08 -14.07
CA SER A 147 1.27 1.65 -14.49
C SER A 147 0.41 1.14 -13.35
N ASN A 148 1.00 0.77 -12.21
CA ASN A 148 0.32 0.13 -11.09
C ASN A 148 0.71 0.80 -9.76
N VAL A 149 -0.29 1.01 -8.89
CA VAL A 149 -0.11 1.55 -7.54
C VAL A 149 -0.83 0.63 -6.56
N VAL A 150 -0.13 0.21 -5.52
CA VAL A 150 -0.70 -0.64 -4.47
C VAL A 150 -0.55 0.05 -3.11
N PHE A 151 -1.65 0.16 -2.39
CA PHE A 151 -1.68 0.65 -1.00
C PHE A 151 -1.37 -0.52 -0.07
N MET A 152 -0.11 -0.98 -0.11
CA MET A 152 0.42 -2.10 0.66
C MET A 152 1.73 -1.75 1.39
N GLY A 153 2.04 -0.44 1.47
CA GLY A 153 3.16 0.09 2.22
C GLY A 153 2.82 0.17 3.71
N MET A 154 3.25 1.25 4.37
CA MET A 154 2.94 1.49 5.77
C MET A 154 1.51 2.02 5.96
N GLY A 155 0.82 1.52 6.98
CA GLY A 155 -0.51 1.99 7.38
C GLY A 155 -1.69 1.15 6.87
N GLU A 156 -2.87 1.42 7.43
CA GLU A 156 -4.16 0.88 6.98
C GLU A 156 -4.89 1.95 6.14
N PRO A 157 -4.97 1.79 4.80
CA PRO A 157 -5.54 2.79 3.91
C PRO A 157 -6.99 3.15 4.25
N LEU A 158 -7.81 2.18 4.67
CA LEU A 158 -9.21 2.45 5.01
C LEU A 158 -9.39 3.11 6.38
N ALA A 159 -8.34 3.19 7.20
CA ALA A 159 -8.30 4.04 8.38
C ALA A 159 -7.92 5.49 8.03
N ASN A 160 -7.30 5.72 6.86
CA ASN A 160 -7.10 7.04 6.25
C ASN A 160 -8.06 7.27 5.07
N TYR A 161 -9.34 6.99 5.28
CA TYR A 161 -10.31 6.86 4.19
C TYR A 161 -10.42 8.09 3.28
N PRO A 162 -10.60 9.33 3.79
CA PRO A 162 -10.79 10.50 2.93
C PRO A 162 -9.59 10.73 2.01
N VAL A 163 -8.38 10.61 2.55
CA VAL A 163 -7.14 10.74 1.79
C VAL A 163 -7.02 9.63 0.75
N THR A 164 -7.26 8.38 1.13
CA THR A 164 -7.17 7.24 0.21
C THR A 164 -8.11 7.41 -0.99
N VAL A 165 -9.39 7.75 -0.77
CA VAL A 165 -10.34 7.96 -1.87
C VAL A 165 -9.95 9.13 -2.75
N GLU A 166 -9.49 10.24 -2.16
CA GLU A 166 -9.05 11.40 -2.93
C GLU A 166 -7.83 11.08 -3.80
N VAL A 167 -6.82 10.37 -3.25
CA VAL A 167 -5.66 9.92 -4.02
C VAL A 167 -6.09 9.03 -5.20
N LEU A 168 -7.00 8.08 -4.98
CA LEU A 168 -7.51 7.21 -6.04
C LEU A 168 -8.17 8.02 -7.17
N ARG A 169 -8.99 9.02 -6.81
CA ARG A 169 -9.63 9.93 -7.78
C ARG A 169 -8.59 10.71 -8.57
N ARG A 170 -7.60 11.32 -7.90
CA ARG A 170 -6.54 12.10 -8.55
C ARG A 170 -5.68 11.24 -9.49
N LEU A 171 -5.31 10.04 -9.08
CA LEU A 171 -4.56 9.12 -9.96
C LEU A 171 -5.38 8.73 -11.20
N GLN A 172 -6.70 8.54 -11.05
CA GLN A 172 -7.57 8.25 -12.17
C GLN A 172 -7.76 9.47 -13.09
N SER A 173 -8.13 10.63 -12.54
CA SER A 173 -8.50 11.83 -13.31
C SER A 173 -7.29 12.59 -13.85
N TYR A 174 -6.24 12.77 -13.04
CA TYR A 174 -5.10 13.63 -13.38
C TYR A 174 -3.99 12.85 -14.08
N ARG A 175 -3.82 11.56 -13.78
CA ARG A 175 -2.81 10.70 -14.43
C ARG A 175 -3.37 9.75 -15.47
N ALA A 176 -4.69 9.78 -15.72
CA ALA A 176 -5.36 8.83 -16.58
C ALA A 176 -5.01 7.36 -16.25
N MET A 177 -4.74 7.05 -14.97
CA MET A 177 -4.46 5.69 -14.56
C MET A 177 -5.75 4.88 -14.53
N SER A 178 -5.75 3.73 -15.20
CA SER A 178 -6.85 2.78 -15.08
C SER A 178 -6.99 2.36 -13.63
N ALA A 179 -8.16 2.57 -13.03
CA ALA A 179 -8.40 2.17 -11.65
C ALA A 179 -8.23 0.66 -11.44
N ARG A 180 -8.30 -0.16 -12.51
CA ARG A 180 -8.00 -1.60 -12.47
C ARG A 180 -6.56 -1.90 -12.02
N HIS A 181 -5.65 -0.94 -12.17
CA HIS A 181 -4.26 -1.04 -11.75
C HIS A 181 -3.99 -0.38 -10.39
N LEU A 182 -5.03 0.11 -9.74
CA LEU A 182 -5.00 0.63 -8.37
C LEU A 182 -5.55 -0.47 -7.44
N THR A 183 -4.72 -0.90 -6.49
CA THR A 183 -5.13 -1.90 -5.49
C THR A 183 -5.13 -1.28 -4.11
N VAL A 184 -6.28 -1.33 -3.43
CA VAL A 184 -6.41 -0.96 -2.03
C VAL A 184 -6.36 -2.23 -1.19
N SER A 185 -5.40 -2.33 -0.28
CA SER A 185 -5.33 -3.42 0.69
C SER A 185 -5.93 -2.96 2.02
N THR A 186 -6.61 -3.85 2.74
CA THR A 186 -7.13 -3.57 4.08
C THR A 186 -7.04 -4.79 5.00
N VAL A 187 -6.80 -4.57 6.29
CA VAL A 187 -6.90 -5.60 7.34
C VAL A 187 -8.35 -5.95 7.71
N GLY A 188 -9.33 -5.37 7.03
CA GLY A 188 -10.75 -5.71 7.18
C GLY A 188 -11.55 -4.69 7.97
N VAL A 189 -11.37 -3.39 7.70
CA VAL A 189 -12.25 -2.35 8.24
C VAL A 189 -13.62 -2.45 7.56
N ALA A 190 -14.48 -3.37 8.03
CA ALA A 190 -15.68 -3.81 7.32
C ALA A 190 -16.62 -2.66 6.87
N PRO A 191 -16.97 -1.66 7.72
CA PRO A 191 -17.79 -0.53 7.26
C PRO A 191 -17.12 0.32 6.17
N ALA A 192 -15.79 0.40 6.15
CA ALA A 192 -15.05 1.16 5.15
C ALA A 192 -14.95 0.43 3.81
N ILE A 193 -14.93 -0.91 3.81
CA ILE A 193 -15.05 -1.73 2.59
C ILE A 193 -16.39 -1.44 1.90
N GLU A 194 -17.48 -1.43 2.68
CA GLU A 194 -18.82 -1.13 2.16
C GLU A 194 -18.93 0.30 1.65
N ARG A 195 -18.30 1.25 2.36
CA ARG A 195 -18.24 2.64 1.91
C ARG A 195 -17.46 2.76 0.59
N LEU A 196 -16.31 2.10 0.47
CA LEU A 196 -15.50 2.10 -0.75
C LEU A 196 -16.26 1.49 -1.94
N ALA A 197 -17.04 0.43 -1.71
CA ALA A 197 -17.85 -0.20 -2.76
C ALA A 197 -18.86 0.78 -3.38
N ARG A 198 -19.36 1.74 -2.59
CA ARG A 198 -20.31 2.78 -3.04
C ARG A 198 -19.65 3.94 -3.77
N GLU A 199 -18.33 4.09 -3.73
CA GLU A 199 -17.62 5.17 -4.43
C GLU A 199 -17.67 5.02 -5.96
N GLY A 200 -18.03 3.83 -6.48
CA GLY A 200 -18.08 3.57 -7.92
C GLY A 200 -16.71 3.53 -8.61
N LEU A 201 -15.62 3.57 -7.84
CA LEU A 201 -14.25 3.50 -8.35
C LEU A 201 -13.91 2.04 -8.73
N PRO A 202 -13.47 1.74 -9.97
CA PRO A 202 -13.22 0.37 -10.41
C PRO A 202 -11.86 -0.19 -9.92
N VAL A 203 -11.52 0.06 -8.65
CA VAL A 203 -10.30 -0.40 -8.00
C VAL A 203 -10.34 -1.90 -7.71
N THR A 204 -9.16 -2.47 -7.44
CA THR A 204 -9.03 -3.84 -6.93
C THR A 204 -8.98 -3.81 -5.41
N LEU A 205 -9.80 -4.63 -4.74
CA LEU A 205 -9.76 -4.79 -3.29
C LEU A 205 -8.97 -6.05 -2.93
N ALA A 206 -7.93 -5.86 -2.11
CA ALA A 206 -7.20 -6.91 -1.44
C ALA A 206 -7.53 -6.87 0.07
N VAL A 207 -7.79 -8.03 0.66
CA VAL A 207 -8.06 -8.15 2.10
C VAL A 207 -6.97 -8.99 2.74
N SER A 208 -6.24 -8.39 3.67
CA SER A 208 -5.26 -9.03 4.53
C SER A 208 -5.96 -9.97 5.51
N LEU A 209 -6.18 -11.22 5.08
CA LEU A 209 -6.98 -12.21 5.80
C LEU A 209 -6.15 -12.92 6.87
N HIS A 210 -5.05 -13.56 6.47
CA HIS A 210 -4.01 -14.21 7.29
C HIS A 210 -4.44 -15.35 8.22
N ALA A 211 -5.73 -15.54 8.50
CA ALA A 211 -6.31 -16.71 9.13
C ALA A 211 -7.81 -16.77 8.78
N ALA A 212 -8.35 -17.98 8.63
CA ALA A 212 -9.75 -18.21 8.26
C ALA A 212 -10.58 -18.78 9.44
N ASN A 213 -10.07 -18.65 10.66
CA ASN A 213 -10.81 -18.84 11.92
C ASN A 213 -10.56 -17.64 12.85
N ASP A 214 -11.54 -17.28 13.68
CA ASP A 214 -11.48 -16.07 14.50
C ASP A 214 -10.44 -16.14 15.63
N GLU A 215 -10.12 -17.34 16.12
CA GLU A 215 -9.12 -17.57 17.17
C GLU A 215 -7.73 -17.12 16.69
N THR A 216 -7.21 -17.77 15.65
CA THR A 216 -5.91 -17.42 15.06
C THR A 216 -5.93 -16.00 14.48
N ARG A 217 -7.03 -15.58 13.85
CA ARG A 217 -7.10 -14.25 13.24
C ARG A 217 -7.04 -13.13 14.28
N SER A 218 -7.64 -13.30 15.46
CA SER A 218 -7.57 -12.29 16.53
C SER A 218 -6.18 -12.13 17.12
N GLU A 219 -5.34 -13.17 17.04
CA GLU A 219 -3.93 -13.11 17.45
C GLU A 219 -3.06 -12.46 16.37
N LEU A 220 -3.28 -12.80 15.10
CA LEU A 220 -2.49 -12.26 13.99
C LEU A 220 -2.89 -10.83 13.60
N VAL A 221 -4.19 -10.55 13.59
CA VAL A 221 -4.83 -9.31 13.14
C VAL A 221 -5.82 -8.84 14.22
N PRO A 222 -5.38 -8.06 15.23
CA PRO A 222 -6.20 -7.66 16.37
C PRO A 222 -7.55 -7.02 16.03
N LEU A 223 -7.66 -6.36 14.87
CA LEU A 223 -8.90 -5.78 14.36
C LEU A 223 -10.04 -6.81 14.27
N ASN A 224 -9.73 -8.09 14.13
CA ASN A 224 -10.72 -9.17 14.08
C ASN A 224 -11.64 -9.20 15.30
N ARG A 225 -11.17 -8.78 16.48
CA ARG A 225 -12.02 -8.70 17.68
C ARG A 225 -13.15 -7.68 17.54
N ARG A 226 -12.96 -6.66 16.72
CA ARG A 226 -13.96 -5.63 16.41
C ARG A 226 -14.81 -6.01 15.19
N TYR A 227 -14.18 -6.58 14.17
CA TYR A 227 -14.84 -7.06 12.95
C TYR A 227 -14.44 -8.53 12.70
N PRO A 228 -15.15 -9.49 13.33
CA PRO A 228 -14.89 -10.92 13.15
C PRO A 228 -15.08 -11.37 11.70
N LEU A 229 -14.63 -12.58 11.37
CA LEU A 229 -14.68 -13.13 10.02
C LEU A 229 -16.09 -13.13 9.42
N ALA A 230 -17.13 -13.41 10.21
CA ALA A 230 -18.51 -13.33 9.73
C ALA A 230 -18.87 -11.92 9.23
N ARG A 231 -18.55 -10.89 10.02
CA ARG A 231 -18.79 -9.47 9.65
C ARG A 231 -17.94 -9.03 8.47
N LEU A 232 -16.70 -9.50 8.39
CA LEU A 232 -15.81 -9.25 7.26
C LEU A 232 -16.35 -9.91 5.99
N ARG A 233 -16.87 -11.14 6.08
CA ARG A 233 -17.49 -11.87 4.97
C ARG A 233 -18.67 -11.10 4.39
N GLU A 234 -19.53 -10.53 5.24
CA GLU A 234 -20.65 -9.67 4.81
C GLU A 234 -20.17 -8.45 4.01
N ALA A 235 -19.15 -7.74 4.49
CA ALA A 235 -18.58 -6.60 3.79
C ALA A 235 -17.94 -6.99 2.44
N CYS A 236 -17.22 -8.11 2.40
CA CYS A 236 -16.63 -8.67 1.18
C CYS A 236 -17.70 -9.11 0.16
N ALA A 237 -18.79 -9.72 0.63
CA ALA A 237 -19.93 -10.08 -0.20
C ALA A 237 -20.60 -8.83 -0.77
N TYR A 238 -20.81 -7.80 0.06
CA TYR A 238 -21.35 -6.51 -0.38
C TYR A 238 -20.46 -5.85 -1.44
N TRP A 239 -19.14 -5.84 -1.23
CA TRP A 239 -18.16 -5.35 -2.21
C TRP A 239 -18.32 -6.07 -3.56
N SER A 240 -18.33 -7.39 -3.54
CA SER A 240 -18.39 -8.22 -4.75
C SER A 240 -19.73 -8.05 -5.47
N ALA A 241 -20.84 -7.99 -4.72
CA ALA A 241 -22.19 -7.79 -5.25
C ALA A 241 -22.36 -6.41 -5.91
N THR A 242 -21.80 -5.36 -5.30
CA THR A 242 -21.94 -3.97 -5.74
C THR A 242 -21.03 -3.67 -6.92
N THR A 243 -19.75 -4.05 -6.83
CA THR A 243 -18.74 -3.64 -7.80
C THR A 243 -18.57 -4.62 -8.96
N LYS A 244 -19.00 -5.89 -8.78
CA LYS A 244 -18.72 -7.01 -9.68
C LYS A 244 -17.22 -7.21 -9.95
N ARG A 245 -16.36 -6.69 -9.07
CA ARG A 245 -14.90 -6.78 -9.17
C ARG A 245 -14.40 -7.98 -8.40
N ARG A 246 -13.28 -8.54 -8.88
CA ARG A 246 -12.57 -9.63 -8.20
C ARG A 246 -12.06 -9.17 -6.84
N LEU A 247 -12.43 -9.90 -5.80
CA LEU A 247 -11.87 -9.82 -4.46
C LEU A 247 -10.60 -10.69 -4.39
N SER A 248 -9.56 -10.23 -3.70
CA SER A 248 -8.38 -11.04 -3.39
C SER A 248 -8.12 -11.10 -1.89
N PHE A 249 -7.76 -12.27 -1.38
CA PHE A 249 -7.28 -12.47 -0.03
C PHE A 249 -5.76 -12.59 -0.02
N GLU A 250 -5.09 -11.75 0.77
CA GLU A 250 -3.66 -11.86 1.03
C GLU A 250 -3.43 -12.78 2.24
N TRP A 251 -2.54 -13.74 2.09
CA TRP A 251 -2.22 -14.75 3.10
C TRP A 251 -0.71 -14.88 3.28
N ALA A 252 -0.18 -14.17 4.28
CA ALA A 252 1.18 -14.36 4.75
C ALA A 252 1.35 -15.73 5.41
N LEU A 253 2.20 -16.59 4.83
CA LEU A 253 2.47 -17.95 5.31
C LEU A 253 3.49 -17.92 6.45
N ILE A 254 3.02 -18.33 7.63
CA ILE A 254 3.76 -18.36 8.90
C ILE A 254 3.89 -19.82 9.33
N ASP A 255 5.14 -20.25 9.51
CA ASP A 255 5.52 -21.62 9.83
C ASP A 255 4.81 -22.14 11.08
N GLN A 256 4.07 -23.23 10.93
CA GLN A 256 3.30 -23.92 11.98
C GLN A 256 2.15 -23.11 12.61
N VAL A 257 1.83 -21.92 12.08
CA VAL A 257 0.75 -21.07 12.62
C VAL A 257 -0.47 -21.11 11.71
N ASN A 258 -0.29 -20.77 10.43
CA ASN A 258 -1.40 -20.64 9.47
C ASN A 258 -1.11 -21.33 8.13
N ASP A 259 -0.18 -22.29 8.13
CA ASP A 259 0.22 -23.08 6.98
C ASP A 259 -0.04 -24.59 7.19
N THR A 260 -1.03 -24.91 8.03
CA THR A 260 -1.46 -26.29 8.37
C THR A 260 -2.58 -26.77 7.45
N ALA A 261 -2.83 -28.09 7.42
CA ALA A 261 -3.92 -28.68 6.63
C ALA A 261 -5.30 -28.11 7.03
N ARG A 262 -5.54 -27.96 8.33
CA ARG A 262 -6.75 -27.29 8.86
C ARG A 262 -6.87 -25.87 8.30
N ALA A 263 -5.78 -25.10 8.32
CA ALA A 263 -5.80 -23.72 7.82
C ALA A 263 -6.06 -23.65 6.31
N SER A 264 -5.57 -24.62 5.52
CA SER A 264 -5.90 -24.70 4.08
C SER A 264 -7.37 -25.02 3.84
N ASP A 265 -7.97 -25.92 4.63
CA ASP A 265 -9.38 -26.25 4.50
C ASP A 265 -10.29 -25.06 4.86
N GLU A 266 -10.02 -24.41 5.99
CA GLU A 266 -10.75 -23.21 6.43
C GLU A 266 -10.63 -22.07 5.41
N LEU A 267 -9.43 -21.84 4.86
CA LEU A 267 -9.21 -20.84 3.83
C LEU A 267 -9.91 -21.18 2.52
N ALA A 268 -9.91 -22.45 2.11
CA ALA A 268 -10.61 -22.90 0.91
C ALA A 268 -12.11 -22.62 1.02
N ASP A 269 -12.73 -23.02 2.13
CA ASP A 269 -14.16 -22.77 2.38
C ASP A 269 -14.48 -21.27 2.35
N TYR A 270 -13.67 -20.46 3.02
CA TYR A 270 -13.88 -19.02 3.10
C TYR A 270 -13.71 -18.33 1.73
N ALA A 271 -12.69 -18.71 0.96
CA ALA A 271 -12.39 -18.12 -0.34
C ALA A 271 -13.40 -18.52 -1.42
N LEU A 272 -13.76 -19.82 -1.49
CA LEU A 272 -14.75 -20.33 -2.44
C LEU A 272 -16.13 -19.71 -2.22
N GLY A 273 -16.52 -19.55 -0.95
CA GLY A 273 -17.79 -18.93 -0.58
C GLY A 273 -17.93 -17.46 -1.00
N LEU A 274 -16.86 -16.82 -1.47
CA LEU A 274 -16.85 -15.45 -1.99
C LEU A 274 -16.32 -15.35 -3.44
N GLY A 275 -15.96 -16.48 -4.07
CA GLY A 275 -15.29 -16.49 -5.38
C GLY A 275 -14.00 -15.68 -5.40
N ALA A 276 -13.29 -15.62 -4.26
CA ALA A 276 -12.12 -14.79 -4.08
C ALA A 276 -10.85 -15.47 -4.61
N HIS A 277 -9.94 -14.66 -5.15
CA HIS A 277 -8.58 -15.09 -5.45
C HIS A 277 -7.74 -15.13 -4.16
N VAL A 278 -6.81 -16.07 -4.02
CA VAL A 278 -5.89 -16.14 -2.89
C VAL A 278 -4.46 -15.83 -3.33
N ASN A 279 -3.85 -14.82 -2.72
CA ASN A 279 -2.44 -14.49 -2.87
C ASN A 279 -1.66 -14.99 -1.66
N LEU A 280 -0.93 -16.09 -1.83
CA LEU A 280 -0.01 -16.60 -0.82
C LEU A 280 1.26 -15.75 -0.82
N ILE A 281 1.63 -15.21 0.34
CA ILE A 281 2.83 -14.40 0.53
C ILE A 281 3.79 -15.19 1.40
N PRO A 282 4.90 -15.73 0.84
CA PRO A 282 5.96 -16.31 1.65
C PRO A 282 6.55 -15.21 2.55
N LEU A 283 6.32 -15.31 3.85
CA LEU A 283 6.79 -14.29 4.79
C LEU A 283 8.31 -14.32 4.84
N ASN A 284 8.93 -13.14 4.79
CA ASN A 284 10.36 -13.03 4.96
C ASN A 284 10.72 -12.90 6.44
N PRO A 285 11.90 -13.38 6.84
CA PRO A 285 12.42 -13.09 8.17
C PRO A 285 12.52 -11.58 8.37
N THR A 286 11.94 -11.07 9.46
CA THR A 286 12.13 -9.68 9.86
C THR A 286 12.99 -9.67 11.13
N PRO A 287 14.17 -9.02 11.12
CA PRO A 287 15.04 -8.95 12.30
C PRO A 287 14.30 -8.35 13.51
N GLY A 288 14.28 -9.08 14.64
CA GLY A 288 13.63 -8.65 15.88
C GLY A 288 12.17 -9.10 16.05
N TYR A 289 11.63 -9.90 15.12
CA TYR A 289 10.24 -10.37 15.16
C TYR A 289 10.16 -11.89 15.32
N LEU A 290 9.13 -12.36 16.05
CA LEU A 290 9.00 -13.76 16.49
C LEU A 290 8.40 -14.71 15.44
N VAL A 291 7.89 -14.18 14.33
CA VAL A 291 7.23 -15.00 13.31
C VAL A 291 8.23 -15.51 12.27
N ARG A 292 8.25 -16.83 12.08
CA ARG A 292 9.04 -17.50 11.05
C ARG A 292 8.18 -17.74 9.82
N GLY A 293 8.68 -17.39 8.64
CA GLY A 293 8.02 -17.72 7.37
C GLY A 293 8.12 -19.21 7.04
N SER A 294 7.07 -19.76 6.42
CA SER A 294 7.03 -21.16 5.99
C SER A 294 8.12 -21.49 4.97
N SER A 295 8.62 -22.74 5.00
CA SER A 295 9.60 -23.21 4.01
C SER A 295 9.03 -23.24 2.59
N PRO A 296 9.85 -23.17 1.53
CA PRO A 296 9.38 -23.28 0.14
C PRO A 296 8.53 -24.54 -0.12
N GLU A 297 8.85 -25.67 0.53
CA GLU A 297 8.13 -26.94 0.45
C GLU A 297 6.73 -26.80 1.05
N ARG A 298 6.62 -26.19 2.24
CA ARG A 298 5.32 -25.92 2.90
C ARG A 298 4.47 -24.94 2.09
N VAL A 299 5.09 -23.90 1.52
CA VAL A 299 4.40 -22.96 0.62
C VAL A 299 3.83 -23.69 -0.60
N ARG A 300 4.60 -24.58 -1.24
CA ARG A 300 4.13 -25.39 -2.38
C ARG A 300 3.01 -26.33 -1.97
N GLY A 301 3.18 -27.07 -0.88
CA GLY A 301 2.15 -27.99 -0.39
C GLY A 301 0.84 -27.29 -0.03
N PHE A 302 0.91 -26.13 0.64
CA PHE A 302 -0.28 -25.34 0.99
C PHE A 302 -0.98 -24.79 -0.27
N ARG A 303 -0.22 -24.31 -1.26
CA ARG A 303 -0.76 -23.93 -2.57
C ARG A 303 -1.48 -25.10 -3.23
N ASP A 304 -0.85 -26.27 -3.29
CA ASP A 304 -1.39 -27.44 -3.98
C ASP A 304 -2.69 -27.94 -3.34
N ALA A 305 -2.75 -27.94 -2.00
CA ALA A 305 -3.98 -28.24 -1.26
C ALA A 305 -5.14 -27.27 -1.61
N LEU A 306 -4.86 -25.97 -1.73
CA LEU A 306 -5.88 -24.99 -2.14
C LEU A 306 -6.33 -25.19 -3.59
N VAL A 307 -5.40 -25.48 -4.51
CA VAL A 307 -5.71 -25.76 -5.92
C VAL A 307 -6.60 -27.00 -6.04
N GLU A 308 -6.28 -28.07 -5.31
CA GLU A 308 -7.05 -29.31 -5.30
C GLU A 308 -8.50 -29.10 -4.80
N ARG A 309 -8.68 -28.19 -3.85
CA ARG A 309 -10.00 -27.72 -3.39
C ARG A 309 -10.71 -26.78 -4.38
N GLY A 310 -10.07 -26.39 -5.49
CA GLY A 310 -10.63 -25.54 -6.54
C GLY A 310 -10.46 -24.02 -6.32
N VAL A 311 -9.60 -23.61 -5.38
CA VAL A 311 -9.34 -22.19 -5.11
C VAL A 311 -8.41 -21.62 -6.18
N ASN A 312 -8.73 -20.43 -6.70
CA ASN A 312 -7.79 -19.69 -7.54
C ASN A 312 -6.69 -19.09 -6.67
N VAL A 313 -5.47 -19.61 -6.80
CA VAL A 313 -4.35 -19.25 -5.93
C VAL A 313 -3.10 -18.89 -6.71
N THR A 314 -2.38 -17.88 -6.24
CA THR A 314 -1.04 -17.55 -6.73
C THR A 314 -0.09 -17.37 -5.56
N VAL A 315 1.14 -17.87 -5.71
CA VAL A 315 2.24 -17.57 -4.79
C VAL A 315 2.93 -16.30 -5.28
N ARG A 316 2.91 -15.25 -4.45
CA ARG A 316 3.56 -13.98 -4.77
C ARG A 316 5.07 -14.19 -4.83
N GLN A 317 5.65 -13.90 -6.00
CA GLN A 317 7.11 -13.85 -6.14
C GLN A 317 7.67 -12.80 -5.18
N THR A 318 8.55 -13.21 -4.29
CA THR A 318 9.12 -12.31 -3.30
C THR A 318 10.23 -11.48 -3.93
N ARG A 319 9.98 -10.20 -4.16
CA ARG A 319 10.98 -9.22 -4.59
C ARG A 319 11.47 -8.39 -3.42
N GLY A 320 12.70 -7.87 -3.51
CA GLY A 320 13.24 -6.98 -2.47
C GLY A 320 13.54 -7.66 -1.12
N ARG A 321 13.70 -8.99 -1.09
CA ARG A 321 14.06 -9.76 0.13
C ARG A 321 15.35 -9.26 0.77
N SER A 322 16.38 -9.06 -0.05
CA SER A 322 17.72 -8.67 0.39
C SER A 322 17.81 -7.26 0.98
N ILE A 323 16.76 -6.44 0.81
CA ILE A 323 16.75 -5.02 1.18
C ILE A 323 15.62 -4.65 2.15
N ALA A 324 15.01 -5.65 2.79
CA ALA A 324 13.87 -5.48 3.70
C ALA A 324 12.73 -4.65 3.07
N ALA A 325 12.46 -4.84 1.77
CA ALA A 325 11.43 -4.12 1.02
C ALA A 325 10.17 -4.96 0.73
N ALA A 326 10.13 -6.20 1.22
CA ALA A 326 8.96 -7.04 1.02
C ALA A 326 7.83 -6.66 1.98
N CYS A 327 6.62 -7.11 1.65
CA CYS A 327 5.43 -6.88 2.46
C CYS A 327 5.66 -7.27 3.93
N GLY A 328 5.34 -6.33 4.83
CA GLY A 328 5.47 -6.53 6.28
C GLY A 328 6.87 -6.27 6.86
N GLN A 329 7.88 -5.94 6.04
CA GLN A 329 9.25 -5.65 6.51
C GLN A 329 9.56 -4.16 6.67
N LEU A 330 8.63 -3.27 6.32
CA LEU A 330 8.83 -1.83 6.37
C LEU A 330 8.88 -1.35 7.83
N ALA A 331 10.09 -1.02 8.29
CA ALA A 331 10.42 -0.92 9.71
C ALA A 331 11.69 -0.12 10.01
N GLN A 332 12.47 0.31 9.00
CA GLN A 332 13.64 1.17 9.21
C GLN A 332 13.15 2.58 9.51
N VAL A 333 12.56 2.74 10.69
CA VAL A 333 11.80 3.93 11.06
C VAL A 333 12.07 4.19 12.53
N ALA A 334 12.73 5.31 12.80
CA ALA A 334 13.10 5.79 14.14
C ALA A 334 11.90 6.29 14.98
N ASN A 335 10.68 5.82 14.69
CA ASN A 335 9.45 6.43 15.21
C ASN A 335 8.95 5.81 16.53
N ALA A 336 9.61 4.79 17.09
CA ALA A 336 9.26 4.27 18.43
C ALA A 336 10.42 3.58 19.16
N LYS A 337 10.43 3.71 20.50
CA LYS A 337 11.29 2.92 21.40
C LYS A 337 10.96 1.43 21.24
N ARG A 338 11.97 0.62 20.90
CA ARG A 338 11.89 -0.86 20.90
C ARG A 338 11.23 -1.34 22.19
N THR A 339 10.00 -1.81 22.11
CA THR A 339 9.30 -2.40 23.27
C THR A 339 9.27 -3.90 23.06
N ALA A 340 10.02 -4.64 23.88
CA ALA A 340 10.02 -6.10 23.86
C ALA A 340 8.66 -6.61 24.36
N VAL A 341 7.86 -7.18 23.47
CA VAL A 341 6.63 -7.89 23.85
C VAL A 341 7.03 -9.26 24.37
N ARG A 342 6.90 -9.48 25.69
CA ARG A 342 6.98 -10.81 26.29
C ARG A 342 5.73 -11.60 25.90
N VAL A 343 5.88 -12.60 25.05
CA VAL A 343 4.86 -13.63 24.87
C VAL A 343 4.84 -14.48 26.14
N ARG A 344 3.67 -14.61 26.77
CA ARG A 344 3.47 -15.59 27.84
C ARG A 344 3.54 -16.98 27.22
N THR A 345 4.61 -17.72 27.50
CA THR A 345 4.62 -19.17 27.39
C THR A 345 3.55 -19.72 28.35
N ARG A 346 2.60 -20.49 27.83
CA ARG A 346 1.86 -21.44 28.67
C ARG A 346 2.73 -22.67 28.88
#